data_AF-A0AAE0Y7E8-F1
#
_entry.id   AF-A0AAE0Y7E8-F1
#
_cell.length_a   1.000
_cell.length_b   1.000
_cell.length_c   1.000
_cell.angle_alpha   90.00
_cell.angle_beta   90.00
_cell.angle_gamma   90.00
#
_symmetry.space_group_name_H-M   'P 1'
#
loop_
_entity.id
_entity.type
_entity.pdbx_description
1 polymer ?
#
loop_
_entity_poly.entity_id
_entity_poly.type
_entity_poly.pdbx_seq_one_letter_code
_entity_poly.pdbx_strand_id
1 'polypeptide(L)'
;MKDKPTKWGFKLYELCESKSGYVYSLEVYCADKRLSNKPVDVTMRLMQPLLDKGHRLYIDNYYCCPELWGRLKGRATMMVGTCRRNRVDMPADLFEGRQRAGDLDYRRKGQLLATRWFDKWEVVNLSSFHLPQLRETQGRFEVKQKPLAVIDYVNFMSGVDHSDQLLSFFPMRRKSQKWLKKPFFHLLTLASIQTNILLNKHRRQHGKRPMNLASVVKDLIVSMVSHIDVEHDADRDNVNCLWHESKNATLFNSAPRRMAPKREEKRPNVNARSALTKQRRLDSSGCSKKINGSRQQLGALLVKLDSALTASSTLTTSNTMTNVHSQNLRLRQQLIISRIYEQEISTL
;
A
#
# COMPACT_ATOMS: atom_id res chain seq x y z
N MET A 1 -10.64 10.11 -11.99
CA MET A 1 -11.39 9.99 -10.72
C MET A 1 -11.52 11.37 -10.11
N LYS A 2 -12.76 11.86 -9.91
CA LYS A 2 -13.08 13.27 -9.61
C LYS A 2 -12.45 13.77 -8.30
N ASP A 3 -12.46 12.94 -7.27
CA ASP A 3 -12.05 13.32 -5.90
C ASP A 3 -10.66 12.81 -5.49
N LYS A 4 -9.87 12.26 -6.44
CA LYS A 4 -8.50 11.83 -6.17
C LYS A 4 -7.49 12.95 -6.44
N PRO A 5 -6.39 13.07 -5.66
CA PRO A 5 -5.34 14.07 -5.89
C PRO A 5 -4.77 14.02 -7.31
N THR A 6 -4.63 12.81 -7.87
CA THR A 6 -4.31 12.60 -9.28
C THR A 6 -5.57 12.18 -10.03
N LYS A 7 -6.08 13.06 -10.89
CA LYS A 7 -7.35 12.85 -11.60
C LYS A 7 -7.28 11.73 -12.66
N TRP A 8 -6.11 11.53 -13.28
CA TRP A 8 -5.91 10.62 -14.40
C TRP A 8 -4.84 9.58 -14.09
N GLY A 9 -5.14 8.30 -14.32
CA GLY A 9 -4.23 7.20 -14.04
C GLY A 9 -4.89 5.84 -14.24
N PHE A 10 -4.15 4.78 -13.94
CA PHE A 10 -4.72 3.43 -13.82
C PHE A 10 -5.33 3.25 -12.42
N LYS A 11 -6.25 2.31 -12.29
CA LYS A 11 -6.91 1.97 -11.03
C LYS A 11 -6.48 0.56 -10.63
N LEU A 12 -6.13 0.38 -9.36
CA LEU A 12 -5.89 -0.92 -8.75
C LEU A 12 -6.98 -1.20 -7.73
N TYR A 13 -7.35 -2.47 -7.64
CA TYR A 13 -8.03 -3.06 -6.50
C TYR A 13 -6.98 -3.72 -5.63
N GLU A 14 -7.03 -3.50 -4.32
CA GLU A 14 -6.02 -4.02 -3.38
C GLU A 14 -6.70 -4.67 -2.19
N LEU A 15 -6.10 -5.76 -1.72
CA LEU A 15 -6.42 -6.41 -0.46
C LEU A 15 -5.19 -6.33 0.44
N CYS A 16 -5.33 -5.63 1.55
CA CYS A 16 -4.22 -5.33 2.46
C CYS A 16 -4.43 -5.91 3.85
N GLU A 17 -3.34 -6.31 4.50
CA GLU A 17 -3.33 -6.55 5.93
C GLU A 17 -3.51 -5.23 6.69
N SER A 18 -4.58 -5.14 7.49
CA SER A 18 -5.01 -3.92 8.18
C SER A 18 -3.93 -3.19 8.98
N LYS A 19 -3.05 -3.92 9.68
CA LYS A 19 -2.08 -3.30 10.61
C LYS A 19 -0.79 -2.83 9.93
N SER A 20 -0.33 -3.54 8.91
CA SER A 20 0.99 -3.30 8.31
C SER A 20 0.91 -2.58 6.97
N GLY A 21 -0.27 -2.55 6.33
CA GLY A 21 -0.42 -2.11 4.94
C GLY A 21 0.20 -3.08 3.94
N TYR A 22 0.50 -4.32 4.33
CA TYR A 22 1.01 -5.33 3.41
C TYR A 22 -0.04 -5.66 2.36
N VAL A 23 0.26 -5.44 1.09
CA VAL A 23 -0.65 -5.76 -0.03
C VAL A 23 -0.52 -7.24 -0.31
N TYR A 24 -1.55 -8.01 0.05
CA TYR A 24 -1.58 -9.45 -0.15
C TYR A 24 -1.95 -9.82 -1.58
N SER A 25 -2.95 -9.13 -2.13
CA SER A 25 -3.43 -9.35 -3.50
C SER A 25 -3.83 -8.03 -4.12
N LEU A 26 -3.60 -7.91 -5.43
CA LEU A 26 -3.99 -6.74 -6.20
C LEU A 26 -4.49 -7.15 -7.59
N GLU A 27 -5.40 -6.35 -8.15
CA GLU A 27 -5.93 -6.54 -9.50
C GLU A 27 -5.98 -5.19 -10.23
N VAL A 28 -5.48 -5.15 -11.47
CA VAL A 28 -5.58 -3.95 -12.31
C VAL A 28 -6.99 -3.86 -12.86
N TYR A 29 -7.64 -2.71 -12.68
CA TYR A 29 -8.89 -2.42 -13.38
C TYR A 29 -8.59 -2.26 -14.88
N CYS A 30 -8.89 -3.32 -15.61
CA CYS A 30 -8.97 -3.31 -17.06
C CYS A 30 -10.47 -3.18 -17.38
N ALA A 31 -10.87 -2.16 -18.14
CA ALA A 31 -12.26 -2.00 -18.61
C ALA A 31 -12.65 -3.08 -19.67
N ASP A 32 -12.09 -4.28 -19.52
CA ASP A 32 -12.34 -5.46 -20.31
C ASP A 32 -13.69 -6.06 -19.91
N LYS A 33 -14.53 -6.31 -20.90
CA LYS A 33 -15.86 -6.88 -20.72
C LYS A 33 -15.83 -8.38 -20.41
N ARG A 34 -14.70 -9.06 -20.64
CA ARG A 34 -14.53 -10.50 -20.38
C ARG A 34 -14.41 -10.81 -18.90
N LEU A 35 -13.98 -9.85 -18.08
CA LEU A 35 -13.84 -10.01 -16.64
C LEU A 35 -14.83 -9.10 -15.91
N SER A 36 -15.62 -9.68 -15.01
CA SER A 36 -16.56 -8.90 -14.23
C SER A 36 -15.82 -7.95 -13.28
N ASN A 37 -16.08 -6.66 -13.47
CA ASN A 37 -15.60 -5.58 -12.61
C ASN A 37 -16.61 -5.21 -11.51
N LYS A 38 -17.65 -6.05 -11.28
CA LYS A 38 -18.58 -5.85 -10.17
C LYS A 38 -17.81 -5.93 -8.85
N PRO A 39 -18.12 -5.06 -7.86
CA PRO A 39 -17.39 -5.03 -6.60
C PRO A 39 -17.33 -6.39 -5.90
N VAL A 40 -18.45 -7.13 -5.90
CA VAL A 40 -18.54 -8.47 -5.30
C VAL A 40 -17.55 -9.45 -5.96
N ASP A 41 -17.53 -9.50 -7.30
CA ASP A 41 -16.67 -10.43 -8.04
C ASP A 41 -15.18 -10.11 -7.86
N VAL A 42 -14.83 -8.82 -7.86
CA VAL A 42 -13.47 -8.36 -7.58
C VAL A 42 -13.05 -8.75 -6.16
N THR A 43 -13.92 -8.52 -5.15
CA THR A 43 -13.62 -8.90 -3.76
C THR A 43 -13.42 -10.41 -3.63
N MET A 44 -14.27 -11.22 -4.26
CA MET A 44 -14.13 -12.68 -4.22
C MET A 44 -12.81 -13.16 -4.85
N ARG A 45 -12.41 -12.58 -5.99
CA ARG A 45 -11.12 -12.92 -6.63
C ARG A 45 -9.92 -12.55 -5.76
N LEU A 46 -9.92 -11.35 -5.18
CA LEU A 46 -8.84 -10.92 -4.29
C LEU A 46 -8.76 -11.78 -3.02
N MET A 47 -9.91 -12.17 -2.47
CA MET A 47 -10.02 -12.96 -1.24
C MET A 47 -9.80 -14.45 -1.44
N GLN A 48 -9.89 -14.98 -2.67
CA GLN A 48 -9.85 -16.41 -2.98
C GLN A 48 -8.77 -17.20 -2.21
N PRO A 49 -7.51 -16.72 -2.07
CA PRO A 49 -6.47 -17.47 -1.36
C PRO A 49 -6.61 -17.44 0.17
N LEU A 50 -7.47 -16.57 0.69
CA LEU A 50 -7.70 -16.31 2.11
C LEU A 50 -9.08 -16.77 2.59
N LEU A 51 -9.93 -17.27 1.70
CA LEU A 51 -11.19 -17.88 2.09
C LEU A 51 -10.93 -19.11 2.97
N ASP A 52 -11.88 -19.41 3.86
CA ASP A 52 -11.89 -20.59 4.72
C ASP A 52 -10.83 -20.60 5.84
N LYS A 53 -10.10 -19.50 6.04
CA LYS A 53 -9.02 -19.37 7.03
C LYS A 53 -9.40 -18.60 8.31
N GLY A 54 -10.67 -18.28 8.50
CA GLY A 54 -11.13 -17.57 9.71
C GLY A 54 -10.85 -16.06 9.71
N HIS A 55 -10.58 -15.46 8.54
CA HIS A 55 -10.26 -14.03 8.45
C HIS A 55 -11.48 -13.12 8.62
N ARG A 56 -11.22 -11.89 9.05
CA ARG A 56 -12.18 -10.79 9.11
C ARG A 56 -11.82 -9.76 8.07
N LEU A 57 -12.76 -9.50 7.16
CA LEU A 57 -12.59 -8.59 6.06
C LEU A 57 -13.22 -7.23 6.39
N TYR A 58 -12.42 -6.17 6.32
CA TYR A 58 -12.84 -4.79 6.54
C TYR A 58 -12.99 -4.08 5.19
N ILE A 59 -14.17 -3.54 4.89
CA ILE A 59 -14.57 -3.25 3.51
C ILE A 59 -15.17 -1.86 3.35
N ASP A 60 -14.73 -1.14 2.32
CA ASP A 60 -15.31 0.16 1.94
C ASP A 60 -16.76 0.02 1.43
N ASN A 61 -17.51 1.12 1.49
CA ASN A 61 -18.89 1.22 1.01
C ASN A 61 -19.07 0.84 -0.46
N TYR A 62 -18.02 0.93 -1.27
CA TYR A 62 -18.08 0.56 -2.68
C TYR A 62 -18.25 -0.94 -2.88
N TYR A 63 -17.71 -1.78 -1.99
CA TYR A 63 -17.79 -3.24 -2.09
C TYR A 63 -18.78 -3.86 -1.10
N CYS A 64 -19.02 -3.21 0.04
CA CYS A 64 -19.91 -3.70 1.07
C CYS A 64 -21.38 -3.71 0.60
N CYS A 65 -21.99 -4.90 0.61
CA CYS A 65 -23.40 -5.13 0.29
C CYS A 65 -23.87 -6.50 0.82
N PRO A 66 -25.19 -6.74 0.93
CA PRO A 66 -25.72 -8.04 1.36
C PRO A 66 -25.35 -9.21 0.43
N GLU A 67 -25.28 -8.99 -0.89
CA GLU A 67 -24.86 -10.01 -1.86
C GLU A 67 -23.46 -10.57 -1.55
N LEU A 68 -22.52 -9.68 -1.18
CA LEU A 68 -21.16 -10.09 -0.80
C LEU A 68 -21.18 -11.01 0.42
N TRP A 69 -22.00 -10.70 1.43
CA TRP A 69 -22.18 -11.62 2.56
C TRP A 69 -22.73 -12.96 2.10
N GLY A 70 -23.68 -12.97 1.16
CA GLY A 70 -24.20 -14.21 0.57
C GLY A 70 -23.10 -15.11 -0.01
N ARG A 71 -22.05 -14.52 -0.60
CA ARG A 71 -20.88 -15.24 -1.15
C ARG A 71 -19.87 -15.69 -0.09
N LEU A 72 -19.69 -14.89 0.97
CA LEU A 72 -18.74 -15.18 2.05
C LEU A 72 -19.32 -16.12 3.12
N LYS A 73 -20.65 -16.14 3.25
CA LYS A 73 -21.37 -17.02 4.20
C LYS A 73 -21.04 -18.47 3.86
N GLY A 74 -20.55 -19.20 4.85
CA GLY A 74 -20.11 -20.58 4.69
C GLY A 74 -18.65 -20.75 4.26
N ARG A 75 -17.91 -19.66 4.01
CA ARG A 75 -16.47 -19.69 3.64
C ARG A 75 -15.52 -19.29 4.78
N ALA A 76 -15.93 -19.54 6.03
CA ALA A 76 -15.27 -19.11 7.28
C ALA A 76 -14.63 -17.71 7.22
N THR A 77 -15.28 -16.76 6.52
CA THR A 77 -14.78 -15.41 6.31
C THR A 77 -15.85 -14.44 6.75
N MET A 78 -15.53 -13.66 7.77
CA MET A 78 -16.42 -12.66 8.32
C MET A 78 -16.20 -11.31 7.65
N MET A 79 -17.21 -10.44 7.61
CA MET A 79 -17.06 -9.11 7.04
C MET A 79 -17.63 -8.02 7.94
N VAL A 80 -17.03 -6.83 7.85
CA VAL A 80 -17.59 -5.59 8.36
C VAL A 80 -17.24 -4.46 7.41
N GLY A 81 -18.19 -3.57 7.15
CA GLY A 81 -17.96 -2.44 6.27
C GLY A 81 -19.02 -1.37 6.43
N THR A 82 -18.71 -0.15 6.02
CA THR A 82 -19.75 0.85 5.78
C THR A 82 -20.56 0.42 4.56
N CYS A 83 -21.87 0.63 4.55
CA CYS A 83 -22.74 0.22 3.45
C CYS A 83 -23.56 1.42 2.94
N ARG A 84 -23.88 1.44 1.66
CA ARG A 84 -24.78 2.46 1.11
C ARG A 84 -26.23 2.04 1.35
N ARG A 85 -27.10 2.98 1.73
CA ARG A 85 -28.52 2.71 1.97
C ARG A 85 -29.25 2.09 0.76
N ASN A 86 -28.82 2.45 -0.45
CA ASN A 86 -29.46 2.06 -1.71
C ASN A 86 -28.89 0.75 -2.30
N ARG A 87 -28.24 -0.09 -1.48
CA ARG A 87 -27.87 -1.44 -1.91
C ARG A 87 -29.11 -2.34 -1.95
N VAL A 88 -29.13 -3.24 -2.93
CA VAL A 88 -30.14 -4.30 -3.02
C VAL A 88 -30.11 -5.13 -1.73
N ASP A 89 -31.29 -5.57 -1.28
CA ASP A 89 -31.51 -6.34 -0.06
C ASP A 89 -31.19 -5.64 1.28
N MET A 90 -31.06 -4.31 1.27
CA MET A 90 -31.05 -3.55 2.53
C MET A 90 -32.48 -3.41 3.09
N PRO A 91 -32.67 -3.52 4.42
CA PRO A 91 -33.98 -3.38 5.06
C PRO A 91 -34.48 -1.94 4.91
N ALA A 92 -35.58 -1.76 4.18
CA ALA A 92 -36.14 -0.42 3.92
C ALA A 92 -36.64 0.25 5.20
N ASP A 93 -37.24 -0.55 6.09
CA ASP A 93 -37.78 -0.14 7.40
C ASP A 93 -36.68 0.38 8.36
N LEU A 94 -35.42 0.01 8.16
CA LEU A 94 -34.29 0.57 8.91
C LEU A 94 -34.08 2.07 8.61
N PHE A 95 -34.48 2.53 7.42
CA PHE A 95 -34.28 3.90 6.97
C PHE A 95 -35.50 4.80 7.19
N GLU A 96 -36.57 4.24 7.71
CA GLU A 96 -37.77 4.99 8.07
C GLU A 96 -37.54 5.81 9.33
N GLY A 97 -38.25 6.95 9.43
CA GLY A 97 -38.14 7.83 10.59
C GLY A 97 -36.84 8.64 10.70
N ARG A 98 -36.89 9.64 11.58
CA ARG A 98 -35.73 10.45 11.97
C ARG A 98 -35.09 9.85 13.21
N GLN A 99 -33.76 9.75 13.21
CA GLN A 99 -32.98 9.39 14.39
C GLN A 99 -32.30 10.62 15.00
N ARG A 100 -32.05 10.59 16.32
CA ARG A 100 -31.27 11.62 17.00
C ARG A 100 -29.79 11.25 16.97
N ALA A 101 -28.91 12.23 17.17
CA ALA A 101 -27.49 11.97 17.32
C ALA A 101 -27.23 11.07 18.53
N GLY A 102 -26.46 10.01 18.34
CA GLY A 102 -26.16 8.97 19.32
C GLY A 102 -27.02 7.72 19.19
N ASP A 103 -28.20 7.81 18.57
CA ASP A 103 -29.13 6.68 18.46
C ASP A 103 -28.56 5.57 17.56
N LEU A 104 -28.74 4.32 17.99
CA LEU A 104 -28.40 3.12 17.24
C LEU A 104 -29.68 2.34 16.94
N ASP A 105 -30.04 2.23 15.66
CA ASP A 105 -31.06 1.31 15.18
C ASP A 105 -30.40 0.17 14.39
N TYR A 106 -31.04 -1.00 14.34
CA TYR A 106 -30.49 -2.16 13.69
C TYR A 106 -31.53 -3.17 13.21
N ARG A 107 -31.17 -3.94 12.19
CA ARG A 107 -31.91 -5.12 11.73
C ARG A 107 -30.94 -6.27 11.54
N ARG A 108 -31.40 -7.51 11.77
CA ARG A 108 -30.56 -8.70 11.69
C ARG A 108 -31.24 -9.80 10.90
N LYS A 109 -30.51 -10.38 9.94
CA LYS A 109 -30.91 -11.57 9.18
C LYS A 109 -29.86 -12.65 9.37
N GLY A 110 -30.13 -13.60 10.27
CA GLY A 110 -29.17 -14.62 10.68
C GLY A 110 -27.92 -13.98 11.31
N GLN A 111 -26.75 -14.18 10.71
CA GLN A 111 -25.49 -13.56 11.17
C GLN A 111 -25.27 -12.14 10.66
N LEU A 112 -25.95 -11.71 9.59
CA LEU A 112 -25.77 -10.38 9.03
C LEU A 112 -26.56 -9.34 9.82
N LEU A 113 -25.84 -8.41 10.42
CA LEU A 113 -26.35 -7.26 11.14
C LEU A 113 -26.19 -6.01 10.28
N ALA A 114 -27.30 -5.31 10.04
CA ALA A 114 -27.33 -3.96 9.52
C ALA A 114 -27.53 -2.99 10.68
N THR A 115 -26.63 -2.03 10.86
CA THR A 115 -26.75 -0.98 11.88
C THR A 115 -26.84 0.38 11.22
N ARG A 116 -27.67 1.25 11.77
CA ARG A 116 -27.83 2.65 11.39
C ARG A 116 -27.61 3.50 12.63
N TRP A 117 -26.50 4.23 12.63
CA TRP A 117 -26.08 5.05 13.75
C TRP A 117 -25.85 6.48 13.30
N PHE A 118 -26.25 7.46 14.11
CA PHE A 118 -26.15 8.87 13.76
C PHE A 118 -25.12 9.57 14.66
N ASP A 119 -24.07 10.16 14.08
CA ASP A 119 -23.18 11.10 14.79
C ASP A 119 -23.47 12.52 14.31
N LYS A 120 -22.53 13.11 13.56
CA LYS A 120 -22.78 14.28 12.71
C LYS A 120 -23.55 13.92 11.44
N TRP A 121 -23.31 12.71 10.96
CA TRP A 121 -23.92 12.14 9.75
C TRP A 121 -24.35 10.70 10.03
N GLU A 122 -25.30 10.23 9.22
CA GLU A 122 -25.72 8.84 9.23
C GLU A 122 -24.58 7.91 8.82
N VAL A 123 -24.34 6.88 9.62
CA VAL A 123 -23.40 5.80 9.35
C VAL A 123 -24.18 4.50 9.33
N VAL A 124 -24.14 3.84 8.17
CA VAL A 124 -24.73 2.52 7.97
C VAL A 124 -23.62 1.51 7.86
N ASN A 125 -23.67 0.43 8.64
CA ASN A 125 -22.73 -0.67 8.55
C ASN A 125 -23.44 -1.99 8.29
N LEU A 126 -22.76 -2.87 7.57
CA LEU A 126 -23.06 -4.29 7.56
C LEU A 126 -21.93 -5.02 8.29
N SER A 127 -22.30 -5.95 9.14
CA SER A 127 -21.38 -6.74 9.95
C SER A 127 -21.91 -8.16 10.09
N SER A 128 -21.05 -9.16 9.98
CA SER A 128 -21.45 -10.56 10.17
C SER A 128 -21.16 -11.13 11.56
N PHE A 129 -20.54 -10.35 12.45
CA PHE A 129 -19.98 -10.87 13.71
C PHE A 129 -20.09 -9.94 14.93
N HIS A 130 -20.50 -8.68 14.72
CA HIS A 130 -20.71 -7.74 15.80
C HIS A 130 -22.11 -7.87 16.41
N LEU A 131 -22.24 -7.49 17.68
CA LEU A 131 -23.52 -7.25 18.33
C LEU A 131 -23.93 -5.77 18.14
N PRO A 132 -25.24 -5.45 18.13
CA PRO A 132 -25.76 -4.09 18.06
C PRO A 132 -25.61 -3.39 19.41
N GLN A 133 -24.37 -3.20 19.86
CA GLN A 133 -24.04 -2.60 21.14
C GLN A 133 -23.25 -1.31 20.92
N LEU A 134 -23.55 -0.32 21.75
CA LEU A 134 -22.76 0.88 21.90
C LEU A 134 -21.67 0.66 22.93
N ARG A 135 -20.50 1.24 22.69
CA ARG A 135 -19.38 1.27 23.61
C ARG A 135 -18.86 2.69 23.74
N GLU A 136 -18.52 3.06 24.97
CA GLU A 136 -17.88 4.34 25.24
C GLU A 136 -16.52 4.39 24.55
N THR A 137 -16.28 5.46 23.82
CA THR A 137 -14.99 5.75 23.21
C THR A 137 -14.58 7.16 23.62
N GLN A 138 -13.36 7.30 24.14
CA GLN A 138 -12.80 8.61 24.44
C GLN A 138 -12.44 9.31 23.12
N GLY A 139 -13.16 10.38 22.81
CA GLY A 139 -12.77 11.34 21.79
C GLY A 139 -11.74 12.33 22.32
N ARG A 140 -11.22 13.18 21.42
CA ARG A 140 -10.23 14.21 21.78
C ARG A 140 -10.80 15.29 22.73
N PHE A 141 -12.12 15.49 22.71
CA PHE A 141 -12.81 16.54 23.45
C PHE A 141 -13.98 16.03 24.31
N GLU A 142 -14.52 14.85 24.01
CA GLU A 142 -15.72 14.31 24.66
C GLU A 142 -15.75 12.79 24.60
N VAL A 143 -16.40 12.16 25.57
CA VAL A 143 -16.69 10.73 25.56
C VAL A 143 -17.94 10.52 24.70
N LYS A 144 -17.85 9.63 23.70
CA LYS A 144 -18.97 9.29 22.82
C LYS A 144 -19.30 7.81 22.88
N GLN A 145 -20.58 7.49 22.81
CA GLN A 145 -21.05 6.12 22.56
C GLN A 145 -20.98 5.82 21.07
N LYS A 146 -20.28 4.75 20.68
CA LYS A 146 -20.17 4.32 19.29
C LYS A 146 -20.49 2.85 19.13
N PRO A 147 -21.11 2.42 18.02
CA PRO A 147 -21.35 1.01 17.77
C PRO A 147 -20.04 0.23 17.66
N LEU A 148 -20.01 -1.00 18.17
CA LEU A 148 -18.83 -1.87 18.07
C LEU A 148 -18.32 -2.01 16.62
N ALA A 149 -19.24 -2.18 15.66
CA ALA A 149 -18.90 -2.30 14.25
C ALA A 149 -18.19 -1.04 13.70
N VAL A 150 -18.57 0.16 14.16
CA VAL A 150 -17.93 1.42 13.74
C VAL A 150 -16.54 1.54 14.35
N ILE A 151 -16.38 1.18 15.62
CA ILE A 151 -15.09 1.21 16.32
C ILE A 151 -14.09 0.28 15.61
N ASP A 152 -14.46 -0.98 15.41
CA ASP A 152 -13.61 -1.96 14.74
C ASP A 152 -13.33 -1.56 13.28
N TYR A 153 -14.32 -1.05 12.57
CA TYR A 153 -14.12 -0.55 11.21
C TYR A 153 -13.06 0.55 11.15
N VAL A 154 -13.14 1.57 12.00
CA VAL A 154 -12.15 2.67 12.03
C VAL A 154 -10.75 2.15 12.36
N ASN A 155 -10.62 1.15 13.24
CA ASN A 155 -9.33 0.62 13.67
C ASN A 155 -8.62 -0.21 12.59
N PHE A 156 -9.35 -0.87 11.68
CA PHE A 156 -8.78 -1.86 10.76
C PHE A 156 -8.97 -1.55 9.27
N MET A 157 -9.77 -0.55 8.90
CA MET A 157 -10.01 -0.19 7.50
C MET A 157 -8.80 0.50 6.83
N SER A 158 -7.88 1.06 7.61
CA SER A 158 -6.78 1.92 7.12
C SER A 158 -5.64 1.20 6.41
N GLY A 159 -5.71 -0.13 6.21
CA GLY A 159 -4.61 -0.91 5.61
C GLY A 159 -4.23 -0.45 4.20
N VAL A 160 -5.23 -0.21 3.33
CA VAL A 160 -5.01 0.29 1.96
C VAL A 160 -4.46 1.72 1.98
N ASP A 161 -5.06 2.60 2.79
CA ASP A 161 -4.60 3.99 2.92
C ASP A 161 -3.15 4.06 3.45
N HIS A 162 -2.76 3.13 4.33
CA HIS A 162 -1.39 3.02 4.83
C HIS A 162 -0.42 2.61 3.72
N SER A 163 -0.79 1.62 2.90
CA SER A 163 -0.01 1.23 1.70
C SER A 163 0.16 2.43 0.74
N ASP A 164 -0.92 3.13 0.43
CA ASP A 164 -0.91 4.32 -0.43
C ASP A 164 -0.03 5.44 0.16
N GLN A 165 -0.07 5.63 1.48
CA GLN A 165 0.78 6.59 2.17
C GLN A 165 2.26 6.21 2.03
N LEU A 166 2.62 4.94 2.21
CA LEU A 166 4.00 4.45 2.05
C LEU A 166 4.50 4.64 0.61
N LEU A 167 3.66 4.33 -0.38
CA LEU A 167 3.93 4.56 -1.80
C LEU A 167 4.17 6.03 -2.14
N SER A 168 3.54 6.95 -1.38
CA SER A 168 3.70 8.39 -1.59
C SER A 168 5.05 8.95 -1.12
N PHE A 169 5.73 8.27 -0.18
CA PHE A 169 7.03 8.73 0.33
C PHE A 169 8.18 8.44 -0.64
N PHE A 170 8.13 7.33 -1.37
CA PHE A 170 9.19 6.91 -2.31
C PHE A 170 8.65 6.63 -3.72
N PRO A 171 7.96 7.57 -4.39
CA PRO A 171 7.41 7.31 -5.69
C PRO A 171 8.53 7.19 -6.73
N MET A 172 8.77 6.00 -7.28
CA MET A 172 9.64 5.83 -8.46
C MET A 172 8.96 6.29 -9.76
N ARG A 173 8.08 7.29 -9.68
CA ARG A 173 7.30 7.78 -10.83
C ARG A 173 8.17 8.60 -11.75
N ARG A 174 8.20 8.24 -13.03
CA ARG A 174 8.83 9.02 -14.10
C ARG A 174 7.78 9.53 -15.07
N LYS A 175 7.98 10.74 -15.61
CA LYS A 175 7.17 11.22 -16.74
C LYS A 175 7.45 10.30 -17.93
N SER A 176 6.39 9.69 -18.46
CA SER A 176 6.48 8.84 -19.63
C SER A 176 5.18 8.91 -20.42
N GLN A 177 5.32 8.90 -21.75
CA GLN A 177 4.21 8.75 -22.68
C GLN A 177 3.75 7.29 -22.79
N LYS A 178 4.65 6.33 -22.53
CA LYS A 178 4.31 4.90 -22.55
C LYS A 178 3.59 4.53 -21.26
N TRP A 179 2.30 4.19 -21.38
CA TRP A 179 1.47 3.92 -20.21
C TRP A 179 1.99 2.75 -19.36
N LEU A 180 2.53 1.70 -19.97
CA LEU A 180 3.09 0.50 -19.31
C LEU A 180 4.25 0.79 -18.35
N LYS A 181 5.01 1.87 -18.56
CA LYS A 181 6.07 2.28 -17.62
C LYS A 181 5.47 2.68 -16.26
N LYS A 182 4.23 3.21 -16.23
CA LYS A 182 3.58 3.66 -14.99
C LYS A 182 3.24 2.51 -14.02
N PRO A 183 2.51 1.44 -14.42
CA PRO A 183 2.27 0.29 -13.54
C PRO A 183 3.58 -0.44 -13.19
N PHE A 184 4.56 -0.53 -14.11
CA PHE A 184 5.86 -1.13 -13.79
C PHE A 184 6.55 -0.43 -12.61
N PHE A 185 6.76 0.89 -12.69
CA PHE A 185 7.42 1.62 -11.59
C PHE A 185 6.60 1.64 -10.30
N HIS A 186 5.27 1.58 -10.41
CA HIS A 186 4.41 1.44 -9.26
C HIS A 186 4.61 0.09 -8.57
N LEU A 187 4.58 -1.02 -9.32
CA LEU A 187 4.82 -2.36 -8.80
C LEU A 187 6.23 -2.52 -8.23
N LEU A 188 7.24 -1.90 -8.85
CA LEU A 188 8.61 -1.89 -8.32
C LEU A 188 8.68 -1.18 -6.96
N THR A 189 8.05 0.00 -6.85
CA THR A 189 7.99 0.73 -5.57
C THR A 189 7.24 -0.08 -4.52
N LEU A 190 6.11 -0.69 -4.92
CA LEU A 190 5.30 -1.52 -4.05
C LEU A 190 6.11 -2.71 -3.53
N ALA A 191 6.82 -3.42 -4.41
CA ALA A 191 7.67 -4.55 -4.04
C ALA A 191 8.72 -4.15 -2.99
N SER A 192 9.42 -3.01 -3.19
CA SER A 192 10.38 -2.52 -2.19
C SER A 192 9.75 -2.24 -0.82
N ILE A 193 8.53 -1.70 -0.79
CA ILE A 193 7.78 -1.46 0.46
C ILE A 193 7.38 -2.78 1.11
N GLN A 194 6.84 -3.73 0.32
CA GLN A 194 6.46 -5.05 0.82
C GLN A 194 7.66 -5.81 1.40
N THR A 195 8.82 -5.75 0.74
CA THR A 195 10.09 -6.31 1.26
C THR A 195 10.46 -5.68 2.60
N ASN A 196 10.38 -4.35 2.73
CA ASN A 196 10.66 -3.67 3.99
C ASN A 196 9.68 -4.08 5.11
N ILE A 197 8.39 -4.26 4.81
CA ILE A 197 7.40 -4.74 5.77
C ILE A 197 7.77 -6.16 6.24
N LEU A 198 8.02 -7.07 5.31
CA LEU A 198 8.35 -8.47 5.61
C LEU A 198 9.66 -8.60 6.40
N LEU A 199 10.70 -7.91 5.97
CA LEU A 199 12.00 -7.89 6.63
C LEU A 199 11.90 -7.34 8.06
N ASN A 200 11.10 -6.29 8.27
CA ASN A 200 10.89 -5.75 9.62
C ASN A 200 10.06 -6.68 10.51
N LYS A 201 9.12 -7.45 9.96
CA LYS A 201 8.43 -8.52 10.70
C LYS A 201 9.41 -9.59 11.14
N HIS A 202 10.22 -10.11 10.22
CA HIS A 202 11.26 -11.11 10.51
C HIS A 202 12.28 -10.60 11.55
N ARG A 203 12.79 -9.37 11.38
CA ARG A 203 13.74 -8.78 12.34
C ARG A 203 13.16 -8.65 13.74
N ARG A 204 11.89 -8.25 13.87
CA ARG A 204 11.21 -8.16 15.18
C ARG A 204 11.07 -9.52 15.85
N GLN A 205 10.74 -10.57 15.09
CA GLN A 205 10.67 -11.94 15.61
C GLN A 205 12.01 -12.41 16.17
N HIS A 206 13.13 -12.00 15.55
CA HIS A 206 14.49 -12.30 16.02
C HIS A 206 15.09 -11.24 16.95
N GLY A 207 14.27 -10.36 17.56
CA GLY A 207 14.75 -9.34 18.51
C GLY A 207 15.65 -8.25 17.90
N LYS A 208 15.76 -8.16 16.57
CA LYS A 208 16.56 -7.16 15.86
C LYS A 208 15.77 -5.88 15.66
N ARG A 209 16.47 -4.73 15.71
CA ARG A 209 15.86 -3.42 15.43
C ARG A 209 15.34 -3.36 13.99
N PRO A 210 14.15 -2.76 13.76
CA PRO A 210 13.62 -2.57 12.42
C PRO A 210 14.51 -1.61 11.63
N MET A 211 14.59 -1.83 10.32
CA MET A 211 15.24 -0.93 9.40
C MET A 211 14.26 0.10 8.86
N ASN A 212 14.78 1.27 8.54
CA ASN A 212 14.02 2.28 7.83
C ASN A 212 13.91 1.90 6.34
N LEU A 213 12.85 2.36 5.68
CA LEU A 213 12.59 2.05 4.28
C LEU A 213 13.72 2.53 3.36
N ALA A 214 14.34 3.67 3.64
CA ALA A 214 15.41 4.23 2.82
C ALA A 214 16.67 3.33 2.79
N SER A 215 17.03 2.74 3.93
CA SER A 215 18.14 1.80 4.07
C SER A 215 17.85 0.54 3.28
N VAL A 216 16.65 -0.05 3.42
CA VAL A 216 16.28 -1.25 2.66
C VAL A 216 16.32 -0.99 1.16
N VAL A 217 15.77 0.14 0.70
CA VAL A 217 15.78 0.51 -0.72
C VAL A 217 17.20 0.73 -1.23
N LYS A 218 18.08 1.36 -0.43
CA LYS A 218 19.49 1.55 -0.78
C LYS A 218 20.20 0.21 -0.94
N ASP A 219 20.07 -0.69 0.04
CA ASP A 219 20.72 -2.00 0.03
C ASP A 219 20.21 -2.85 -1.15
N LEU A 220 18.91 -2.77 -1.45
CA LEU A 220 18.32 -3.42 -2.62
C LEU A 220 18.92 -2.88 -3.93
N ILE A 221 19.02 -1.56 -4.10
CA ILE A 221 19.62 -0.96 -5.30
C ILE A 221 21.08 -1.38 -5.46
N VAL A 222 21.87 -1.32 -4.38
CA VAL A 222 23.29 -1.70 -4.43
C VAL A 222 23.45 -3.16 -4.85
N SER A 223 22.65 -4.07 -4.26
CA SER A 223 22.64 -5.48 -4.63
C SER A 223 22.25 -5.70 -6.09
N MET A 224 21.20 -5.03 -6.58
CA MET A 224 20.77 -5.17 -7.97
C MET A 224 21.82 -4.68 -8.97
N VAL A 225 22.50 -3.57 -8.68
CA VAL A 225 23.55 -3.03 -9.56
C VAL A 225 24.79 -3.92 -9.56
N SER A 226 25.22 -4.41 -8.39
CA SER A 226 26.41 -5.26 -8.31
C SER A 226 26.27 -6.57 -9.10
N HIS A 227 25.06 -7.08 -9.30
CA HIS A 227 24.84 -8.26 -10.13
C HIS A 227 24.89 -7.97 -11.65
N ILE A 228 24.58 -6.73 -12.07
CA ILE A 228 24.65 -6.32 -13.49
C ILE A 228 26.10 -6.15 -13.93
N ASP A 229 26.96 -5.63 -13.06
CA ASP A 229 28.38 -5.40 -13.35
C ASP A 229 29.16 -6.72 -13.51
N VAL A 230 28.68 -7.84 -12.94
CA VAL A 230 29.30 -9.17 -13.09
C VAL A 230 29.00 -9.80 -14.45
N GLU A 231 27.87 -9.45 -15.10
CA GLU A 231 27.52 -9.99 -16.42
C GLU A 231 28.15 -9.22 -17.60
N HIS A 232 28.65 -7.99 -17.37
CA HIS A 232 29.30 -7.15 -18.38
C HIS A 232 30.85 -7.15 -18.31
N ASP A 233 31.46 -8.15 -17.70
CA ASP A 233 32.93 -8.27 -17.56
C ASP A 233 33.64 -8.72 -18.87
N ALA A 234 33.09 -8.34 -20.03
CA ALA A 234 33.72 -8.48 -21.34
C ALA A 234 34.35 -7.17 -21.87
N ASP A 235 34.25 -6.06 -21.14
CA ASP A 235 34.80 -4.76 -21.59
C ASP A 235 35.39 -3.97 -20.41
N ARG A 236 36.53 -4.45 -19.90
CA ARG A 236 37.07 -4.12 -18.56
C ARG A 236 37.85 -2.81 -18.47
N ASP A 237 38.03 -2.08 -19.57
CA ASP A 237 38.97 -0.95 -19.59
C ASP A 237 38.31 0.44 -19.42
N ASN A 238 36.98 0.56 -19.47
CA ASN A 238 36.33 1.88 -19.48
C ASN A 238 35.57 2.26 -18.19
N VAL A 239 35.40 1.34 -17.22
CA VAL A 239 34.54 1.56 -16.04
C VAL A 239 35.33 1.92 -14.77
N ASN A 240 36.64 1.67 -14.74
CA ASN A 240 37.48 1.90 -13.56
C ASN A 240 37.68 3.38 -13.18
N CYS A 241 37.48 4.32 -14.11
CA CYS A 241 37.62 5.75 -13.83
C CYS A 241 36.44 6.35 -13.04
N LEU A 242 35.26 5.71 -13.04
CA LEU A 242 34.05 6.27 -12.39
C LEU A 242 33.81 5.79 -10.96
N TRP A 243 34.46 4.70 -10.53
CA TRP A 243 34.24 4.11 -9.21
C TRP A 243 35.21 4.61 -8.12
N HIS A 244 36.36 5.17 -8.50
CA HIS A 244 37.34 5.67 -7.53
C HIS A 244 36.87 6.93 -6.78
N GLU A 245 36.01 7.76 -7.39
CA GLU A 245 35.46 8.96 -6.74
C GLU A 245 34.34 8.66 -5.72
N SER A 246 33.60 7.55 -5.88
CA SER A 246 32.47 7.25 -4.99
C SER A 246 32.87 6.60 -3.66
N LYS A 247 34.04 5.94 -3.58
CA LYS A 247 34.48 5.26 -2.36
C LYS A 247 35.05 6.22 -1.31
N ASN A 248 35.52 7.41 -1.72
CA ASN A 248 36.10 8.40 -0.81
C ASN A 248 35.06 9.38 -0.19
N ALA A 249 33.78 9.25 -0.53
CA ALA A 249 32.73 10.08 0.06
C ALA A 249 32.28 9.51 1.42
N THR A 250 32.98 9.91 2.49
CA THR A 250 32.56 9.81 3.90
C THR A 250 31.27 10.62 4.15
N LEU A 251 30.14 10.14 3.64
CA LEU A 251 28.87 10.85 3.70
C LEU A 251 27.75 9.90 4.09
N PHE A 252 27.70 9.33 5.31
CA PHE A 252 26.44 8.86 5.93
C PHE A 252 26.59 8.47 7.41
N ASN A 253 27.49 9.10 8.17
CA ASN A 253 27.50 8.95 9.65
C ASN A 253 26.81 10.15 10.31
N SER A 254 25.48 10.12 10.39
CA SER A 254 24.77 10.83 11.46
C SER A 254 23.40 10.21 11.71
N ALA A 255 23.24 9.63 12.91
CA ALA A 255 21.97 9.12 13.41
C ALA A 255 20.99 10.29 13.66
N PRO A 256 19.67 10.13 13.42
CA PRO A 256 18.70 11.14 13.82
C PRO A 256 18.55 11.18 15.35
N ARG A 257 18.80 12.34 15.97
CA ARG A 257 18.51 12.56 17.41
C ARG A 257 17.00 12.50 17.64
N ARG A 258 16.59 11.84 18.74
CA ARG A 258 15.21 11.83 19.27
C ARG A 258 14.70 13.27 19.40
N MET A 259 13.53 13.57 18.82
CA MET A 259 12.79 14.78 19.16
C MET A 259 12.07 14.58 20.49
N ALA A 260 12.39 15.43 21.47
CA ALA A 260 11.66 15.55 22.73
C ALA A 260 10.28 16.21 22.49
N PRO A 261 9.26 15.94 23.34
CA PRO A 261 7.93 16.51 23.15
C PRO A 261 7.93 18.01 23.44
N LYS A 262 7.22 18.78 22.61
CA LYS A 262 7.04 20.23 22.76
C LYS A 262 6.17 20.52 23.99
N ARG A 263 6.75 21.23 24.97
CA ARG A 263 6.02 21.94 26.02
C ARG A 263 5.41 23.20 25.39
N GLU A 264 4.10 23.37 25.48
CA GLU A 264 3.44 24.65 25.16
C GLU A 264 3.75 25.65 26.26
N GLU A 265 4.39 26.76 25.91
CA GLU A 265 4.56 27.91 26.79
C GLU A 265 4.03 29.18 26.11
N LYS A 266 3.37 30.00 26.94
CA LYS A 266 2.40 31.06 26.60
C LYS A 266 3.00 32.20 25.76
N ARG A 267 2.13 32.86 24.98
CA ARG A 267 2.42 34.06 24.18
C ARG A 267 2.88 35.24 25.06
N PRO A 268 3.86 36.02 24.59
CA PRO A 268 3.73 37.48 24.70
C PRO A 268 4.05 38.25 23.39
N ASN A 269 3.23 39.30 23.23
CA ASN A 269 3.30 40.62 22.58
C ASN A 269 4.17 40.98 21.34
N VAL A 270 3.71 42.03 20.65
CA VAL A 270 3.71 42.29 19.20
C VAL A 270 5.00 42.85 18.55
N ASN A 271 6.09 43.12 19.28
CA ASN A 271 7.24 43.85 18.72
C ASN A 271 8.49 43.01 18.36
N ALA A 272 8.32 41.88 17.64
CA ALA A 272 9.44 41.06 17.16
C ALA A 272 9.25 40.46 15.74
N ARG A 273 8.48 41.10 14.86
CA ARG A 273 8.15 40.55 13.52
C ARG A 273 9.26 40.68 12.46
N SER A 274 10.26 41.54 12.63
CA SER A 274 11.34 41.72 11.63
C SER A 274 12.51 40.73 11.78
N ALA A 275 12.84 40.29 13.00
CA ALA A 275 13.95 39.37 13.25
C ALA A 275 13.62 37.89 12.98
N LEU A 276 12.38 37.46 13.24
CA LEU A 276 11.94 36.07 13.05
C LEU A 276 11.77 35.65 11.57
N THR A 277 11.65 36.62 10.67
CA THR A 277 11.45 36.36 9.22
C THR A 277 12.77 36.06 8.50
N LYS A 278 13.91 36.50 9.03
CA LYS A 278 15.26 36.19 8.50
C LYS A 278 15.75 34.80 8.94
N GLN A 279 15.49 34.39 10.17
CA GLN A 279 15.89 33.06 10.67
C GLN A 279 15.10 31.91 10.00
N ARG A 280 13.77 32.08 9.79
CA ARG A 280 12.91 31.04 9.15
C ARG A 280 13.25 30.76 7.68
N ARG A 281 13.85 31.71 6.95
CA ARG A 281 14.30 31.48 5.56
C ARG A 281 15.59 30.68 5.48
N LEU A 282 16.43 30.70 6.51
CA LEU A 282 17.68 29.94 6.54
C LEU A 282 17.44 28.47 6.93
N ASP A 283 16.57 28.20 7.91
CA ASP A 283 16.31 26.84 8.40
C ASP A 283 15.49 25.96 7.43
N SER A 284 14.62 26.57 6.63
CA SER A 284 13.85 25.87 5.58
C SER A 284 14.70 25.53 4.34
N SER A 285 15.79 26.26 4.11
CA SER A 285 16.69 26.04 2.98
C SER A 285 17.60 24.81 3.18
N GLY A 286 18.02 24.52 4.42
CA GLY A 286 18.91 23.39 4.73
C GLY A 286 18.23 22.02 4.65
N CYS A 287 16.97 21.92 5.10
CA CYS A 287 16.21 20.67 5.05
C CYS A 287 15.73 20.35 3.62
N SER A 288 15.31 21.37 2.88
CA SER A 288 14.91 21.23 1.47
C SER A 288 16.09 20.86 0.57
N LYS A 289 17.29 21.42 0.81
CA LYS A 289 18.53 21.04 0.07
C LYS A 289 18.96 19.60 0.33
N LYS A 290 18.83 19.08 1.57
CA LYS A 290 19.19 17.68 1.89
C LYS A 290 18.21 16.66 1.32
N ILE A 291 16.91 16.94 1.34
CA ILE A 291 15.89 16.07 0.71
C ILE A 291 16.03 16.09 -0.83
N ASN A 292 16.36 17.26 -1.41
CA ASN A 292 16.62 17.37 -2.85
C ASN A 292 17.92 16.69 -3.26
N GLY A 293 18.97 16.71 -2.42
CA GLY A 293 20.23 15.98 -2.67
C GLY A 293 20.03 14.46 -2.71
N SER A 294 19.33 13.88 -1.71
CA SER A 294 19.02 12.45 -1.71
C SER A 294 18.07 12.05 -2.86
N ARG A 295 17.13 12.93 -3.25
CA ARG A 295 16.26 12.75 -4.43
C ARG A 295 17.02 12.82 -5.75
N GLN A 296 17.99 13.72 -5.90
CA GLN A 296 18.82 13.83 -7.10
C GLN A 296 19.74 12.61 -7.25
N GLN A 297 20.32 12.12 -6.15
CA GLN A 297 21.21 10.95 -6.16
C GLN A 297 20.47 9.63 -6.43
N LEU A 298 19.30 9.40 -5.81
CA LEU A 298 18.41 8.28 -6.19
C LEU A 298 17.86 8.44 -7.62
N GLY A 299 17.62 9.68 -8.03
CA GLY A 299 17.25 10.04 -9.39
C GLY A 299 18.28 9.60 -10.43
N ALA A 300 19.57 9.74 -10.12
CA ALA A 300 20.68 9.32 -10.98
C ALA A 300 20.85 7.80 -11.05
N LEU A 301 20.74 7.09 -9.92
CA LEU A 301 20.80 5.61 -9.87
C LEU A 301 19.66 4.95 -10.66
N LEU A 302 18.44 5.49 -10.56
CA LEU A 302 17.29 5.00 -11.32
C LEU A 302 17.38 5.31 -12.82
N VAL A 303 18.10 6.36 -13.24
CA VAL A 303 18.38 6.62 -14.66
C VAL A 303 19.36 5.58 -15.21
N LYS A 304 20.38 5.20 -14.43
CA LYS A 304 21.31 4.11 -14.81
C LYS A 304 20.60 2.77 -15.01
N LEU A 305 19.60 2.46 -14.18
CA LEU A 305 18.74 1.28 -14.32
C LEU A 305 17.86 1.29 -15.59
N ASP A 306 17.25 2.44 -15.95
CA ASP A 306 16.45 2.57 -17.20
C ASP A 306 17.35 2.45 -18.44
N SER A 307 18.58 2.98 -18.40
CA SER A 307 19.58 2.83 -19.48
C SER A 307 20.02 1.37 -19.65
N ALA A 308 20.29 0.65 -18.56
CA ALA A 308 20.66 -0.78 -18.60
C ALA A 308 19.53 -1.67 -19.15
N LEU A 309 18.28 -1.41 -18.76
CA LEU A 309 17.11 -2.13 -19.28
C LEU A 309 16.83 -1.82 -20.77
N THR A 310 17.15 -0.61 -21.23
CA THR A 310 16.96 -0.22 -22.64
C THR A 310 18.03 -0.86 -23.54
N ALA A 311 19.28 -0.95 -23.08
CA ALA A 311 20.38 -1.62 -23.78
C ALA A 311 20.17 -3.15 -23.95
N SER A 312 19.50 -3.78 -22.98
CA SER A 312 19.15 -5.20 -23.07
C SER A 312 18.03 -5.49 -24.10
N SER A 313 17.16 -4.49 -24.35
CA SER A 313 16.06 -4.61 -25.33
C SER A 313 16.49 -4.44 -26.80
N THR A 314 17.64 -3.81 -27.05
CA THR A 314 18.21 -3.66 -28.41
C THR A 314 18.96 -4.90 -28.89
N LEU A 315 19.34 -5.82 -27.98
CA LEU A 315 20.02 -7.07 -28.32
C LEU A 315 19.07 -8.22 -28.75
N THR A 316 17.75 -8.02 -28.66
CA THR A 316 16.74 -9.07 -28.95
C THR A 316 15.91 -8.86 -30.22
N THR A 317 16.31 -7.95 -31.11
CA THR A 317 15.58 -7.67 -32.38
C THR A 317 16.20 -8.28 -33.63
N SER A 318 17.06 -9.28 -33.49
CA SER A 318 17.50 -10.13 -34.60
C SER A 318 17.24 -11.59 -34.23
N ASN A 319 16.06 -12.12 -34.56
CA ASN A 319 15.83 -13.50 -35.01
C ASN A 319 14.32 -13.75 -35.14
N THR A 320 13.86 -13.78 -36.38
CA THR A 320 12.55 -14.31 -36.79
C THR A 320 12.49 -15.81 -36.51
N MET A 321 11.53 -16.27 -35.70
CA MET A 321 10.90 -17.61 -35.71
C MET A 321 9.88 -17.71 -34.55
N THR A 322 8.70 -17.13 -34.74
CA THR A 322 7.62 -17.08 -33.74
C THR A 322 6.58 -18.17 -33.99
N ASN A 323 6.73 -19.33 -33.35
CA ASN A 323 5.58 -20.09 -32.79
C ASN A 323 5.97 -21.26 -31.87
N VAL A 324 7.17 -21.84 -32.03
CA VAL A 324 7.62 -23.00 -31.21
C VAL A 324 8.24 -22.56 -29.87
N HIS A 325 8.65 -21.29 -29.75
CA HIS A 325 9.33 -20.75 -28.57
C HIS A 325 8.37 -20.43 -27.40
N SER A 326 7.10 -20.11 -27.66
CA SER A 326 6.14 -19.72 -26.60
C SER A 326 5.64 -20.92 -25.79
N GLN A 327 5.49 -22.09 -26.43
CA GLN A 327 5.13 -23.34 -25.74
C GLN A 327 6.31 -23.90 -24.94
N ASN A 328 7.54 -23.80 -25.46
CA ASN A 328 8.75 -24.18 -24.74
C ASN A 328 9.04 -23.26 -23.53
N LEU A 329 8.70 -21.97 -23.60
CA LEU A 329 8.88 -21.05 -22.46
C LEU A 329 7.91 -21.37 -21.31
N ARG A 330 6.67 -21.78 -21.61
CA ARG A 330 5.69 -22.20 -20.59
C ARG A 330 6.09 -23.51 -19.92
N LEU A 331 6.59 -24.49 -20.69
CA LEU A 331 7.09 -25.76 -20.13
C LEU A 331 8.36 -25.55 -19.29
N ARG A 332 9.26 -24.65 -19.71
CA ARG A 332 10.46 -24.28 -18.92
C ARG A 332 10.10 -23.52 -17.65
N GLN A 333 9.11 -22.63 -17.68
CA GLN A 333 8.62 -21.93 -16.49
C GLN A 333 7.94 -22.89 -15.50
N GLN A 334 7.19 -23.89 -15.97
CA GLN A 334 6.61 -24.92 -15.11
C GLN A 334 7.66 -25.85 -14.50
N LEU A 335 8.70 -26.24 -15.26
CA LEU A 335 9.82 -27.04 -14.75
C LEU A 335 10.67 -26.30 -13.69
N ILE A 336 10.86 -24.99 -13.85
CA ILE A 336 11.59 -24.16 -12.88
C ILE A 336 10.77 -24.02 -11.58
N ILE A 337 9.46 -23.80 -11.68
CA ILE A 337 8.58 -23.72 -10.50
C ILE A 337 8.51 -25.08 -9.77
N SER A 338 8.45 -26.19 -10.51
CA SER A 338 8.48 -27.54 -9.93
C SER A 338 9.79 -27.85 -9.21
N ARG A 339 10.94 -27.46 -9.78
CA ARG A 339 12.26 -27.65 -9.14
C ARG A 339 12.46 -26.81 -7.89
N ILE A 340 11.91 -25.59 -7.85
CA ILE A 340 11.95 -24.74 -6.65
C ILE A 340 11.11 -25.36 -5.53
N TYR A 341 9.95 -25.93 -5.86
CA TYR A 341 9.11 -26.64 -4.89
C TYR A 341 9.73 -27.94 -4.36
N GLU A 342 10.44 -28.72 -5.20
CA GLU A 342 11.12 -29.95 -4.75
C GLU A 342 12.35 -29.67 -3.88
N GLN A 343 13.06 -28.56 -4.10
CA GLN A 343 14.21 -28.18 -3.26
C GLN A 343 13.81 -27.68 -1.86
N GLU A 344 12.68 -26.98 -1.74
CA GLU A 344 12.17 -26.48 -0.44
C GLU A 344 11.53 -27.57 0.42
N ILE A 345 11.05 -28.68 -0.16
CA ILE A 345 10.49 -29.81 0.60
C ILE A 345 11.58 -30.75 1.12
N SER A 346 12.76 -30.84 0.49
CA SER A 346 13.86 -31.69 0.99
C SER A 346 14.71 -31.05 2.09
N THR A 347 14.44 -29.78 2.42
CA THR A 347 15.19 -29.00 3.44
C THR A 347 14.33 -28.63 4.66
N LEU A 348 13.12 -29.20 4.76
CA LEU A 348 12.31 -29.34 5.98
C LEU A 348 12.36 -30.79 6.44
#